data_AF-A0A8J5Z6A3-F1
#
_entry.id   AF-A0A8J5Z6A3-F1
#
_cell.length_a   1.000
_cell.length_b   1.000
_cell.length_c   1.000
_cell.angle_alpha   90.00
_cell.angle_beta   90.00
_cell.angle_gamma   90.00
#
_symmetry.space_group_name_H-M   'P 1'
#
loop_
_entity.id
_entity.type
_entity.pdbx_description
1 polymer ?
#
loop_
_entity_poly.entity_id
_entity_poly.type
_entity_poly.pdbx_seq_one_letter_code
_entity_poly.pdbx_strand_id
1 'polypeptide(L)'
;MSTASINGWCLTSSSTATVTSFPLWRPTLRSSSIVATLNSSPSPPTLIRNQPVFAAPVPLLTPSNWREDMGDKSYEEAIEALKKLLSEKGELKAVAAAKVDQVTDELKTTSDDSVERLKQGFVYFKSQKYEKNPALYAELAKGQSPKYMIVACSDSRVCPSHVLDMQPGEAFVVRNVANIVPPYDQTKYAGTGSAVEYAVLHLKVQEIVVIGHSACGGIKGLMSFPYDGTTSTDFIEDWVKIGMPAKTKVQAEHEGEPLGVQCTHCEKEAVNVSLGNLLSYPFVRDGLVRKTLALKGGYYDFVKGSFELWSLNFQLSSASLRLKLSSAVTSSLFLKSLFLNYFFSYSIVLRMLVSFWTYE
;
A
#
# COMPACT_ATOMS: atom_id res chain seq x y z
N MET A 1 41.99 -21.01 -10.39
CA MET A 1 42.08 -20.94 -8.91
C MET A 1 40.70 -20.64 -8.37
N SER A 2 40.37 -21.24 -7.23
CA SER A 2 39.04 -21.69 -6.83
C SER A 2 37.98 -20.59 -6.63
N THR A 3 36.75 -20.95 -6.98
CA THR A 3 35.45 -20.27 -6.90
C THR A 3 34.89 -20.18 -5.48
N ALA A 4 34.05 -19.18 -5.21
CA ALA A 4 32.88 -19.34 -4.32
C ALA A 4 31.76 -18.34 -4.67
N SER A 5 30.73 -18.88 -5.34
CA SER A 5 29.42 -18.29 -5.58
C SER A 5 28.54 -18.42 -4.34
N ILE A 6 27.69 -17.44 -4.05
CA ILE A 6 26.71 -17.48 -2.96
C ILE A 6 25.31 -17.67 -3.56
N ASN A 7 24.83 -18.92 -3.53
CA ASN A 7 23.44 -19.33 -3.75
C ASN A 7 22.53 -18.69 -2.65
N GLY A 8 21.25 -18.39 -2.80
CA GLY A 8 20.17 -18.85 -3.67
C GLY A 8 18.90 -18.89 -2.79
N TRP A 9 17.88 -18.07 -3.06
CA TRP A 9 16.62 -18.06 -2.30
C TRP A 9 15.67 -19.10 -2.89
N CYS A 10 15.20 -20.03 -2.07
CA CYS A 10 14.34 -21.12 -2.51
C CYS A 10 12.87 -20.68 -2.46
N LEU A 11 12.26 -20.46 -3.64
CA LEU A 11 10.83 -20.25 -3.83
C LEU A 11 10.19 -21.59 -4.20
N THR A 12 9.24 -22.07 -3.40
CA THR A 12 8.48 -23.28 -3.70
C THR A 12 7.05 -22.92 -4.11
N SER A 13 6.61 -23.40 -5.28
CA SER A 13 5.19 -23.52 -5.63
C SER A 13 4.64 -24.82 -5.03
N SER A 14 3.34 -24.84 -4.69
CA SER A 14 2.69 -26.08 -4.23
C SER A 14 1.37 -26.26 -4.96
N SER A 15 1.26 -27.39 -5.67
CA SER A 15 0.03 -27.95 -6.22
C SER A 15 -0.45 -29.14 -5.37
N THR A 16 -1.68 -29.54 -5.59
CA THR A 16 -2.64 -30.20 -4.69
C THR A 16 -2.49 -31.71 -4.45
N ALA A 17 -2.73 -32.09 -3.18
CA ALA A 17 -3.46 -33.24 -2.63
C ALA A 17 -3.14 -34.70 -3.00
N THR A 18 -2.91 -35.53 -1.97
CA THR A 18 -3.62 -36.82 -1.80
C THR A 18 -3.61 -37.29 -0.34
N VAL A 19 -4.77 -37.78 0.10
CA VAL A 19 -5.06 -38.33 1.43
C VAL A 19 -4.56 -39.76 1.54
N THR A 20 -3.82 -40.10 2.60
CA THR A 20 -3.76 -41.46 3.15
C THR A 20 -3.51 -41.43 4.68
N SER A 21 -4.01 -42.47 5.33
CA SER A 21 -4.35 -42.64 6.75
C SER A 21 -3.25 -43.22 7.65
N PHE A 22 -3.15 -42.70 8.89
CA PHE A 22 -2.81 -43.34 10.20
C PHE A 22 -1.55 -44.23 10.36
N PRO A 23 -0.86 -44.31 11.53
CA PRO A 23 -1.49 -44.55 12.85
C PRO A 23 -0.93 -43.80 14.07
N LEU A 24 -1.66 -44.00 15.17
CA LEU A 24 -1.49 -43.47 16.53
C LEU A 24 -0.09 -43.68 17.12
N TRP A 25 0.43 -42.63 17.78
CA TRP A 25 1.27 -42.82 18.95
C TRP A 25 1.05 -41.69 19.97
N ARG A 26 0.65 -42.05 21.19
CA ARG A 26 0.71 -41.22 22.40
C ARG A 26 2.16 -41.14 22.88
N PRO A 27 2.60 -40.02 23.47
CA PRO A 27 2.89 -40.11 24.90
C PRO A 27 2.61 -38.84 25.74
N THR A 28 1.98 -39.09 26.88
CA THR A 28 2.21 -38.53 28.24
C THR A 28 2.46 -37.03 28.44
N LEU A 29 1.46 -36.40 29.06
CA LEU A 29 1.54 -35.17 29.84
C LEU A 29 2.52 -35.32 31.02
N ARG A 30 3.44 -34.37 31.18
CA ARG A 30 4.13 -34.10 32.44
C ARG A 30 3.88 -32.66 32.84
N SER A 31 3.18 -32.51 33.95
CA SER A 31 2.91 -31.23 34.60
C SER A 31 4.18 -30.74 35.29
N SER A 32 4.49 -29.45 35.15
CA SER A 32 5.50 -28.77 35.96
C SER A 32 5.04 -27.34 36.18
N SER A 33 4.45 -27.14 37.35
CA SER A 33 4.11 -25.86 37.95
C SER A 33 5.39 -25.10 38.29
N ILE A 34 5.57 -23.92 37.70
CA ILE A 34 6.53 -22.93 38.19
C ILE A 34 5.74 -21.64 38.42
N VAL A 35 5.61 -21.30 39.71
CA VAL A 35 5.18 -20.00 40.20
C VAL A 35 6.34 -19.03 40.01
N ALA A 36 6.14 -17.96 39.27
CA ALA A 36 7.07 -16.84 39.19
C ALA A 36 6.31 -15.55 39.53
N THR A 37 6.73 -14.97 40.64
CA THR A 37 6.30 -13.71 41.25
C THR A 37 6.46 -12.53 40.30
N LEU A 38 5.39 -11.72 40.24
CA LEU A 38 5.31 -10.44 39.54
C LEU A 38 6.26 -9.42 40.20
N ASN A 39 7.11 -8.79 39.40
CA ASN A 39 7.62 -7.45 39.69
C ASN A 39 7.52 -6.57 38.45
N SER A 40 6.97 -5.38 38.69
CA SER A 40 6.49 -4.37 37.78
C SER A 40 7.57 -3.76 36.87
N SER A 41 7.24 -3.57 35.60
CA SER A 41 7.96 -2.69 34.67
C SER A 41 6.93 -1.88 33.86
N PRO A 42 7.28 -0.64 33.45
CA PRO A 42 6.30 0.42 33.22
C PRO A 42 5.48 0.19 31.96
N SER A 43 4.16 0.35 32.10
CA SER A 43 3.18 0.29 31.02
C SER A 43 3.43 1.38 29.97
N PRO A 44 3.35 1.07 28.67
CA PRO A 44 3.40 2.08 27.61
C PRO A 44 2.17 2.99 27.67
N PRO A 45 2.23 4.23 27.12
CA PRO A 45 1.15 5.20 27.27
C PRO A 45 -0.19 4.65 26.79
N THR A 46 -1.21 4.77 27.65
CA THR A 46 -2.59 4.40 27.38
C THR A 46 -3.24 5.38 26.40
N LEU A 47 -2.90 5.27 25.11
CA LEU A 47 -3.61 5.95 24.02
C LEU A 47 -3.95 5.01 22.85
N ILE A 48 -3.92 3.70 23.06
CA ILE A 48 -4.33 2.72 22.05
C ILE A 48 -5.32 1.76 22.69
N ARG A 49 -6.61 2.06 22.52
CA ARG A 49 -7.70 1.17 22.90
C ARG A 49 -7.86 0.15 21.76
N ASN A 50 -7.78 -1.15 22.08
CA ASN A 50 -8.16 -2.25 21.18
C ASN A 50 -9.71 -2.25 20.99
N GLN A 51 -10.24 -1.19 20.38
CA GLN A 51 -11.64 -1.03 20.04
C GLN A 51 -11.76 -0.90 18.51
N PRO A 52 -12.87 -1.34 17.90
CA PRO A 52 -13.13 -1.10 16.50
C PRO A 52 -12.97 0.39 16.19
N VAL A 53 -12.34 0.72 15.07
CA VAL A 53 -12.25 2.11 14.62
C VAL A 53 -13.62 2.48 14.06
N PHE A 54 -14.42 3.15 14.89
CA PHE A 54 -15.73 3.64 14.53
C PHE A 54 -15.60 4.68 13.41
N ALA A 55 -16.43 4.56 12.37
CA ALA A 55 -16.61 5.64 11.41
C ALA A 55 -17.25 6.84 12.14
N ALA A 56 -16.74 8.04 11.89
CA ALA A 56 -17.44 9.26 12.30
C ALA A 56 -18.87 9.25 11.68
N PRO A 57 -19.87 9.87 12.34
CA PRO A 57 -21.24 9.92 11.81
C PRO A 57 -21.24 10.43 10.38
N VAL A 58 -21.92 9.69 9.50
CA VAL A 58 -22.04 10.04 8.08
C VAL A 58 -22.73 11.41 7.97
N PRO A 59 -22.10 12.43 7.37
CA PRO A 59 -22.83 13.62 6.98
C PRO A 59 -23.91 13.19 6.00
N LEU A 60 -25.17 13.51 6.30
CA LEU A 60 -26.30 13.31 5.39
C LEU A 60 -26.09 14.22 4.17
N LEU A 61 -25.36 13.73 3.16
CA LEU A 61 -25.29 14.36 1.85
C LEU A 61 -26.60 14.05 1.12
N THR A 62 -27.60 14.92 1.31
CA THR A 62 -28.82 14.89 0.50
C THR A 62 -28.51 15.48 -0.89
N PRO A 63 -29.04 14.89 -1.99
CA PRO A 63 -28.84 15.41 -3.34
C PRO A 63 -29.31 16.85 -3.57
N SER A 64 -30.09 17.41 -2.65
CA SER A 64 -30.63 18.77 -2.71
C SER A 64 -29.55 19.86 -2.64
N ASN A 65 -28.42 19.62 -1.96
CA ASN A 65 -27.44 20.68 -1.68
C ASN A 65 -26.44 20.97 -2.81
N TRP A 66 -26.56 20.30 -3.96
CA TRP A 66 -25.64 20.50 -5.10
C TRP A 66 -26.15 21.54 -6.11
N ARG A 67 -27.30 22.17 -5.84
CA ARG A 67 -28.02 22.97 -6.83
C ARG A 67 -28.15 24.46 -6.48
N GLU A 68 -27.69 24.92 -5.32
CA GLU A 68 -28.15 26.21 -4.76
C GLU A 68 -27.10 27.33 -4.62
N ASP A 69 -25.88 27.21 -5.16
CA ASP A 69 -24.91 28.32 -5.04
C ASP A 69 -24.21 28.68 -6.35
N MET A 70 -25.00 29.13 -7.32
CA MET A 70 -24.53 29.79 -8.54
C MET A 70 -25.45 30.98 -8.87
N GLY A 71 -25.25 32.13 -8.22
CA GLY A 71 -25.52 33.45 -8.81
C GLY A 71 -26.95 33.84 -9.24
N ASP A 72 -28.02 33.20 -8.76
CA ASP A 72 -29.40 33.38 -9.26
C ASP A 72 -29.87 34.85 -9.42
N LYS A 73 -29.50 35.76 -8.52
CA LYS A 73 -30.02 37.14 -8.55
C LYS A 73 -29.49 37.99 -9.70
N SER A 74 -28.26 37.76 -10.17
CA SER A 74 -27.66 38.55 -11.25
C SER A 74 -28.15 38.11 -12.63
N TYR A 75 -28.52 36.84 -12.78
CA TYR A 75 -28.93 36.28 -14.06
C TYR A 75 -30.39 36.60 -14.37
N GLU A 76 -31.27 36.56 -13.38
CA GLU A 76 -32.69 36.88 -13.57
C GLU A 76 -32.91 38.33 -14.02
N GLU A 77 -32.17 39.28 -13.44
CA GLU A 77 -32.22 40.69 -13.87
C GLU A 77 -31.74 40.88 -15.32
N ALA A 78 -30.68 40.14 -15.72
CA ALA A 78 -30.16 40.17 -17.08
C ALA A 78 -31.12 39.52 -18.09
N ILE A 79 -31.81 38.44 -17.70
CA ILE A 79 -32.83 37.76 -18.50
C ILE A 79 -34.01 38.70 -18.75
N GLU A 80 -34.46 39.43 -17.74
CA GLU A 80 -35.61 40.33 -17.86
C GLU A 80 -35.29 41.58 -18.71
N ALA A 81 -34.08 42.13 -18.56
CA ALA A 81 -33.59 43.21 -19.42
C ALA A 81 -33.50 42.77 -20.90
N LEU A 82 -33.05 41.53 -21.15
CA LEU A 82 -32.96 40.96 -22.48
C LEU A 82 -34.34 40.74 -23.10
N LYS A 83 -35.31 40.22 -22.35
CA LYS A 83 -36.70 40.06 -22.81
C LYS A 83 -37.31 41.41 -23.21
N LYS A 84 -37.08 42.46 -22.43
CA LYS A 84 -37.54 43.82 -22.74
C LYS A 84 -36.96 44.33 -24.07
N LEU A 85 -35.66 44.19 -24.28
CA LEU A 85 -34.99 44.59 -25.53
C LEU A 85 -35.51 43.81 -26.76
N LEU A 86 -35.78 42.51 -26.61
CA LEU A 86 -36.36 41.68 -27.66
C LEU A 86 -37.83 42.01 -27.96
N SER A 87 -38.55 42.58 -26.99
CA SER A 87 -39.92 43.06 -27.19
C SER A 87 -39.97 44.37 -28.00
N GLU A 88 -38.98 45.25 -27.81
CA GLU A 88 -38.88 46.54 -28.50
C GLU A 88 -38.30 46.43 -29.92
N LYS A 89 -37.46 45.41 -30.18
CA LYS A 89 -36.79 45.20 -31.47
C LYS A 89 -37.19 43.86 -32.11
N GLY A 90 -38.42 43.80 -32.63
CA GLY A 90 -39.02 42.58 -33.20
C GLY A 90 -38.19 41.89 -34.29
N GLU A 91 -37.38 42.62 -35.05
CA GLU A 91 -36.49 42.10 -36.10
C GLU A 91 -35.31 41.27 -35.55
N LEU A 92 -34.93 41.48 -34.29
CA LEU A 92 -33.82 40.76 -33.65
C LEU A 92 -34.27 39.45 -33.01
N LYS A 93 -35.57 39.15 -32.97
CA LYS A 93 -36.10 37.92 -32.34
C LYS A 93 -35.57 36.65 -32.99
N ALA A 94 -35.49 36.61 -34.32
CA ALA A 94 -34.99 35.44 -35.05
C ALA A 94 -33.49 35.22 -34.81
N VAL A 95 -32.70 36.30 -34.79
CA VAL A 95 -31.25 36.25 -34.54
C VAL A 95 -30.98 35.85 -33.08
N ALA A 96 -31.76 36.38 -32.14
CA ALA A 96 -31.66 36.03 -30.72
C ALA A 96 -32.06 34.57 -30.47
N ALA A 97 -33.12 34.08 -31.10
CA ALA A 97 -33.52 32.67 -31.01
C ALA A 97 -32.41 31.75 -31.52
N ALA A 98 -31.85 32.02 -32.71
CA ALA A 98 -30.75 31.25 -33.25
C ALA A 98 -29.49 31.29 -32.36
N LYS A 99 -29.22 32.41 -31.70
CA LYS A 99 -28.09 32.54 -30.77
C LYS A 99 -28.36 31.82 -29.43
N VAL A 100 -29.60 31.82 -28.96
CA VAL A 100 -30.02 31.04 -27.78
C VAL A 100 -29.91 29.56 -28.08
N ASP A 101 -30.33 29.09 -29.26
CA ASP A 101 -30.18 27.69 -29.66
C ASP A 101 -28.70 27.30 -29.74
N GLN A 102 -27.87 28.14 -30.36
CA GLN A 102 -26.42 27.94 -30.42
C GLN A 102 -25.79 27.86 -29.02
N VAL A 103 -26.08 28.81 -28.13
CA VAL A 103 -25.55 28.83 -26.75
C VAL A 103 -26.09 27.66 -25.94
N THR A 104 -27.34 27.24 -26.18
CA THR A 104 -27.94 26.07 -25.52
C THR A 104 -27.27 24.78 -25.97
N ASP A 105 -26.93 24.65 -27.25
CA ASP A 105 -26.20 23.48 -27.77
C ASP A 105 -24.73 23.48 -27.31
N GLU A 106 -24.08 24.65 -27.24
CA GLU A 106 -22.75 24.83 -26.64
C GLU A 106 -22.76 24.54 -25.12
N LEU A 107 -23.85 24.83 -24.40
CA LEU A 107 -24.00 24.53 -22.96
C LEU A 107 -24.38 23.06 -22.69
N LYS A 108 -25.20 22.45 -23.55
CA LYS A 108 -25.52 21.01 -23.48
C LYS A 108 -24.31 20.12 -23.76
N THR A 109 -23.41 20.56 -24.63
CA THR A 109 -22.16 19.85 -24.91
C THR A 109 -21.10 20.07 -23.84
N THR A 110 -21.27 21.06 -22.96
CA THR A 110 -20.34 21.40 -21.88
C THR A 110 -20.84 21.05 -20.47
N SER A 111 -22.05 20.48 -20.32
CA SER A 111 -22.44 19.85 -19.06
C SER A 111 -21.54 18.62 -18.85
N ASP A 112 -20.54 18.80 -18.00
CA ASP A 112 -19.38 17.93 -17.77
C ASP A 112 -19.75 16.44 -17.66
N ASP A 113 -19.64 15.73 -18.79
CA ASP A 113 -19.89 14.28 -18.93
C ASP A 113 -19.15 13.47 -17.85
N SER A 114 -17.99 13.96 -17.40
CA SER A 114 -17.20 13.31 -16.34
C SER A 114 -17.88 13.38 -14.97
N VAL A 115 -18.47 14.52 -14.61
CA VAL A 115 -19.20 14.69 -13.33
C VAL A 115 -20.48 13.87 -13.34
N GLU A 116 -21.22 13.88 -14.45
CA GLU A 116 -22.42 13.07 -14.59
C GLU A 116 -22.11 11.56 -14.55
N ARG A 117 -21.02 11.12 -15.17
CA ARG A 117 -20.54 9.73 -15.08
C ARG A 117 -20.26 9.30 -13.64
N LEU A 118 -19.69 10.18 -12.80
CA LEU A 118 -19.45 9.89 -11.38
C LEU A 118 -20.75 9.80 -10.58
N LYS A 119 -21.70 10.72 -10.79
CA LYS A 119 -23.02 10.71 -10.15
C LYS A 119 -23.79 9.43 -10.50
N GLN A 120 -23.88 9.11 -11.78
CA GLN A 120 -24.56 7.90 -12.26
C GLN A 120 -23.89 6.63 -11.71
N GLY A 121 -22.55 6.61 -11.63
CA GLY A 121 -21.81 5.52 -10.99
C GLY A 121 -22.18 5.32 -9.52
N PHE A 122 -22.32 6.40 -8.74
CA PHE A 122 -22.75 6.30 -7.35
C PHE A 122 -24.20 5.85 -7.21
N VAL A 123 -25.12 6.35 -8.05
CA VAL A 123 -26.52 5.90 -8.07
C VAL A 123 -26.62 4.40 -8.37
N TYR A 124 -25.81 3.90 -9.31
CA TYR A 124 -25.70 2.48 -9.59
C TYR A 124 -25.18 1.71 -8.36
N PHE A 125 -24.07 2.13 -7.76
CA PHE A 125 -23.54 1.51 -6.53
C PHE A 125 -24.59 1.46 -5.41
N LYS A 126 -25.27 2.59 -5.16
CA LYS A 126 -26.28 2.70 -4.12
C LYS A 126 -27.42 1.70 -4.33
N SER A 127 -28.01 1.69 -5.53
CA SER A 127 -29.17 0.84 -5.84
C SER A 127 -28.82 -0.64 -6.03
N GLN A 128 -27.65 -0.96 -6.61
CA GLN A 128 -27.31 -2.33 -6.99
C GLN A 128 -26.42 -3.06 -5.98
N LYS A 129 -25.72 -2.34 -5.10
CA LYS A 129 -24.82 -2.94 -4.10
C LYS A 129 -25.24 -2.59 -2.69
N TYR A 130 -25.35 -1.30 -2.36
CA TYR A 130 -25.64 -0.83 -1.00
C TYR A 130 -27.02 -1.29 -0.50
N GLU A 131 -28.09 -0.91 -1.21
CA GLU A 131 -29.48 -1.19 -0.83
C GLU A 131 -29.82 -2.69 -0.90
N LYS A 132 -29.11 -3.46 -1.72
CA LYS A 132 -29.30 -4.92 -1.82
C LYS A 132 -28.58 -5.72 -0.72
N ASN A 133 -27.65 -5.10 0.02
CA ASN A 133 -26.89 -5.76 1.07
C ASN A 133 -26.94 -4.99 2.40
N PRO A 134 -28.13 -4.65 2.93
CA PRO A 134 -28.26 -3.76 4.08
C PRO A 134 -27.56 -4.30 5.34
N ALA A 135 -27.58 -5.62 5.56
CA ALA A 135 -26.88 -6.26 6.67
C ALA A 135 -25.35 -6.07 6.59
N LEU A 136 -24.77 -6.25 5.40
CA LEU A 136 -23.33 -6.06 5.19
C LEU A 136 -22.92 -4.61 5.50
N TYR A 137 -23.60 -3.64 4.88
CA TYR A 137 -23.24 -2.23 5.06
C TYR A 137 -23.56 -1.70 6.47
N ALA A 138 -24.57 -2.27 7.16
CA ALA A 138 -24.83 -1.97 8.56
C ALA A 138 -23.69 -2.43 9.48
N GLU A 139 -23.08 -3.59 9.21
CA GLU A 139 -21.89 -4.03 9.96
C GLU A 139 -20.65 -3.19 9.60
N LEU A 140 -20.42 -2.93 8.31
CA LEU A 140 -19.29 -2.09 7.86
C LEU A 140 -19.35 -0.66 8.42
N ALA A 141 -20.56 -0.11 8.65
CA ALA A 141 -20.72 1.20 9.28
C ALA A 141 -20.24 1.24 10.74
N LYS A 142 -20.19 0.10 11.43
CA LYS A 142 -19.70 0.00 12.82
C LYS A 142 -18.18 -0.02 12.91
N GLY A 143 -17.50 -0.48 11.85
CA GLY A 143 -16.05 -0.56 11.77
C GLY A 143 -15.56 -1.49 10.66
N GLN A 144 -14.24 -1.66 10.58
CA GLN A 144 -13.58 -2.52 9.59
C GLN A 144 -12.63 -3.52 10.27
N SER A 145 -12.52 -4.73 9.70
CA SER A 145 -11.58 -5.78 10.15
C SER A 145 -11.04 -6.58 8.95
N PRO A 146 -10.40 -5.93 7.97
CA PRO A 146 -9.91 -6.60 6.78
C PRO A 146 -8.85 -7.65 7.11
N LYS A 147 -8.88 -8.77 6.39
CA LYS A 147 -7.87 -9.83 6.54
C LYS A 147 -6.62 -9.53 5.75
N TYR A 148 -6.77 -8.80 4.64
CA TYR A 148 -5.69 -8.51 3.70
C TYR A 148 -5.32 -7.03 3.74
N MET A 149 -4.02 -6.75 3.68
CA MET A 149 -3.51 -5.49 3.15
C MET A 149 -3.02 -5.72 1.73
N ILE A 150 -3.53 -4.95 0.77
CA ILE A 150 -3.12 -5.07 -0.64
C ILE A 150 -2.35 -3.82 -1.04
N VAL A 151 -1.15 -4.00 -1.58
CA VAL A 151 -0.39 -2.95 -2.25
C VAL A 151 -0.44 -3.20 -3.75
N ALA A 152 -1.11 -2.33 -4.49
CA ALA A 152 -1.33 -2.47 -5.94
C ALA A 152 -0.97 -1.18 -6.69
N CYS A 153 -0.85 -1.25 -8.01
CA CYS A 153 -0.47 -0.09 -8.80
C CYS A 153 -1.66 0.88 -8.93
N SER A 154 -1.39 2.18 -9.05
CA SER A 154 -2.40 3.20 -9.37
C SER A 154 -2.97 3.07 -10.79
N ASP A 155 -2.38 2.21 -11.64
CA ASP A 155 -2.83 1.93 -13.00
C ASP A 155 -4.34 1.62 -13.06
N SER A 156 -5.07 2.30 -13.95
CA SER A 156 -6.52 2.23 -14.02
C SER A 156 -7.06 0.84 -14.42
N ARG A 157 -6.20 -0.04 -14.97
CA ARG A 157 -6.57 -1.37 -15.48
C ARG A 157 -6.55 -2.47 -14.41
N VAL A 158 -5.97 -2.20 -13.23
CA VAL A 158 -5.61 -3.23 -12.25
C VAL A 158 -6.21 -2.98 -10.87
N CYS A 159 -7.46 -2.49 -10.81
CA CYS A 159 -8.18 -2.32 -9.55
C CYS A 159 -8.24 -3.66 -8.78
N PRO A 160 -7.61 -3.78 -7.59
CA PRO A 160 -7.50 -5.07 -6.91
C PRO A 160 -8.85 -5.63 -6.49
N SER A 161 -9.81 -4.77 -6.15
CA SER A 161 -11.19 -5.19 -5.84
C SER A 161 -11.88 -5.86 -7.03
N HIS A 162 -11.55 -5.46 -8.26
CA HIS A 162 -12.10 -6.07 -9.46
C HIS A 162 -11.34 -7.35 -9.83
N VAL A 163 -10.02 -7.29 -9.86
CA VAL A 163 -9.16 -8.41 -10.28
C VAL A 163 -9.30 -9.62 -9.36
N LEU A 164 -9.49 -9.40 -8.05
CA LEU A 164 -9.58 -10.45 -7.04
C LEU A 164 -10.99 -10.63 -6.44
N ASP A 165 -12.01 -9.98 -7.02
CA ASP A 165 -13.41 -9.99 -6.55
C ASP A 165 -13.57 -9.70 -5.04
N MET A 166 -12.75 -8.78 -4.52
CA MET A 166 -12.76 -8.44 -3.09
C MET A 166 -13.99 -7.60 -2.76
N GLN A 167 -14.72 -8.03 -1.73
CA GLN A 167 -15.88 -7.32 -1.21
C GLN A 167 -15.47 -6.17 -0.29
N PRO A 168 -16.33 -5.16 -0.09
CA PRO A 168 -16.09 -4.10 0.89
C PRO A 168 -15.82 -4.67 2.28
N GLY A 169 -14.71 -4.26 2.89
CA GLY A 169 -14.28 -4.72 4.22
C GLY A 169 -13.28 -5.89 4.20
N GLU A 170 -13.02 -6.54 3.06
CA GLU A 170 -12.07 -7.67 3.01
C GLU A 170 -10.60 -7.23 2.98
N ALA A 171 -10.31 -6.11 2.30
CA ALA A 171 -8.96 -5.64 2.07
C ALA A 171 -8.78 -4.15 2.43
N PHE A 172 -7.67 -3.85 3.13
CA PHE A 172 -7.14 -2.50 3.29
C PHE A 172 -6.15 -2.21 2.16
N VAL A 173 -6.45 -1.27 1.28
CA VAL A 173 -5.74 -1.14 -0.01
C VAL A 173 -4.87 0.13 -0.06
N VAL A 174 -3.61 -0.03 -0.43
CA VAL A 174 -2.71 1.06 -0.82
C VAL A 174 -2.47 0.98 -2.32
N ARG A 175 -2.61 2.12 -3.01
CA ARG A 175 -2.31 2.23 -4.45
C ARG A 175 -1.30 3.33 -4.71
N ASN A 176 -0.21 3.00 -5.38
CA ASN A 176 0.83 3.95 -5.77
C ASN A 176 1.45 3.57 -7.13
N VAL A 177 2.34 4.41 -7.65
CA VAL A 177 3.02 4.15 -8.93
C VAL A 177 3.90 2.90 -8.78
N ALA A 178 3.67 1.90 -9.64
CA ALA A 178 4.40 0.63 -9.67
C ALA A 178 4.30 -0.23 -8.40
N ASN A 179 3.27 -0.05 -7.57
CA ASN A 179 3.00 -0.90 -6.38
C ASN A 179 4.23 -1.11 -5.48
N ILE A 180 5.05 -0.06 -5.35
CA ILE A 180 6.32 -0.10 -4.64
C ILE A 180 6.08 0.07 -3.15
N VAL A 181 6.73 -0.77 -2.35
CA VAL A 181 6.87 -0.53 -0.90
C VAL A 181 8.28 -0.02 -0.63
N PRO A 182 8.46 1.25 -0.21
CA PRO A 182 9.75 1.74 0.26
C PRO A 182 10.20 1.10 1.57
N PRO A 183 11.51 1.10 1.86
CA PRO A 183 12.01 0.74 3.18
C PRO A 183 11.49 1.72 4.25
N TYR A 184 11.59 1.31 5.53
CA TYR A 184 11.21 2.11 6.67
C TYR A 184 11.99 3.42 6.70
N ASP A 185 11.29 4.54 6.54
CA ASP A 185 11.81 5.90 6.69
C ASP A 185 10.66 6.81 7.13
N GLN A 186 10.77 7.38 8.33
CA GLN A 186 9.73 8.23 8.92
C GLN A 186 9.64 9.61 8.25
N THR A 187 10.69 10.07 7.58
CA THR A 187 10.76 11.39 6.97
C THR A 187 10.31 11.34 5.51
N LYS A 188 10.81 10.36 4.74
CA LYS A 188 10.57 10.29 3.29
C LYS A 188 9.30 9.54 2.92
N TYR A 189 8.95 8.50 3.68
CA TYR A 189 7.96 7.50 3.26
C TYR A 189 6.81 7.32 4.25
N ALA A 190 6.50 8.37 5.02
CA ALA A 190 5.44 8.36 6.03
C ALA A 190 4.07 7.90 5.50
N GLY A 191 3.73 8.21 4.24
CA GLY A 191 2.51 7.73 3.60
C GLY A 191 2.42 6.20 3.52
N THR A 192 3.49 5.52 3.10
CA THR A 192 3.49 4.04 3.10
C THR A 192 3.66 3.49 4.51
N GLY A 193 4.56 4.07 5.30
CA GLY A 193 4.83 3.58 6.66
C GLY A 193 3.61 3.63 7.57
N SER A 194 2.85 4.73 7.53
CA SER A 194 1.60 4.84 8.29
C SER A 194 0.54 3.83 7.84
N ALA A 195 0.40 3.57 6.54
CA ALA A 195 -0.55 2.59 6.04
C ALA A 195 -0.20 1.15 6.47
N VAL A 196 1.07 0.76 6.39
CA VAL A 196 1.55 -0.55 6.86
C VAL A 196 1.39 -0.66 8.38
N GLU A 197 1.78 0.37 9.13
CA GLU A 197 1.62 0.42 10.59
C GLU A 197 0.16 0.28 11.00
N TYR A 198 -0.74 1.03 10.37
CA TYR A 198 -2.16 0.99 10.67
C TYR A 198 -2.77 -0.39 10.35
N ALA A 199 -2.47 -0.96 9.18
CA ALA A 199 -2.95 -2.27 8.80
C ALA A 199 -2.50 -3.37 9.78
N VAL A 200 -1.22 -3.38 10.14
CA VAL A 200 -0.62 -4.45 10.97
C VAL A 200 -0.94 -4.26 12.45
N LEU A 201 -0.76 -3.05 12.99
CA LEU A 201 -0.88 -2.79 14.41
C LEU A 201 -2.30 -2.44 14.85
N HIS A 202 -3.14 -1.86 13.99
CA HIS A 202 -4.50 -1.45 14.36
C HIS A 202 -5.57 -2.37 13.79
N LEU A 203 -5.54 -2.62 12.47
CA LEU A 203 -6.52 -3.48 11.81
C LEU A 203 -6.24 -4.97 11.98
N LYS A 204 -5.01 -5.33 12.38
CA LYS A 204 -4.56 -6.71 12.60
C LYS A 204 -4.75 -7.59 11.36
N VAL A 205 -4.41 -7.05 10.18
CA VAL A 205 -4.40 -7.84 8.94
C VAL A 205 -3.51 -9.08 9.11
N GLN A 206 -3.90 -10.16 8.45
CA GLN A 206 -3.20 -11.46 8.52
C GLN A 206 -2.23 -11.62 7.35
N GLU A 207 -2.47 -10.91 6.24
CA GLU A 207 -1.64 -11.01 5.05
C GLU A 207 -1.37 -9.63 4.46
N ILE A 208 -0.13 -9.37 4.04
CA ILE A 208 0.21 -8.27 3.13
C ILE A 208 0.55 -8.88 1.77
N VAL A 209 -0.16 -8.45 0.73
CA VAL A 209 0.06 -8.88 -0.64
C VAL A 209 0.52 -7.69 -1.49
N VAL A 210 1.70 -7.79 -2.09
CA VAL A 210 2.21 -6.80 -3.05
C VAL A 210 1.98 -7.35 -4.46
N ILE A 211 1.18 -6.66 -5.27
CA ILE A 211 0.73 -7.13 -6.57
C ILE A 211 1.33 -6.27 -7.68
N GLY A 212 2.33 -6.84 -8.37
CA GLY A 212 2.86 -6.32 -9.64
C GLY A 212 1.91 -6.65 -10.79
N HIS A 213 2.14 -6.06 -11.97
CA HIS A 213 1.31 -6.33 -13.13
C HIS A 213 2.05 -6.13 -14.45
N SER A 214 1.53 -6.75 -15.51
CA SER A 214 2.05 -6.63 -16.87
C SER A 214 1.98 -5.20 -17.39
N ALA A 215 2.95 -4.81 -18.21
CA ALA A 215 3.00 -3.52 -18.91
C ALA A 215 2.83 -2.31 -17.97
N CYS A 216 3.55 -2.35 -16.84
CA CYS A 216 3.56 -1.30 -15.84
C CYS A 216 4.38 -0.09 -16.30
N GLY A 217 3.72 1.07 -16.41
CA GLY A 217 4.38 2.31 -16.82
C GLY A 217 5.51 2.75 -15.89
N GLY A 218 5.35 2.56 -14.57
CA GLY A 218 6.40 2.92 -13.60
C GLY A 218 7.63 2.01 -13.67
N ILE A 219 7.45 0.72 -13.91
CA ILE A 219 8.58 -0.21 -14.12
C ILE A 219 9.26 0.05 -15.45
N LYS A 220 8.49 0.34 -16.51
CA LYS A 220 9.06 0.79 -17.78
C LYS A 220 9.89 2.06 -17.60
N GLY A 221 9.40 3.03 -16.83
CA GLY A 221 10.16 4.22 -16.44
C GLY A 221 11.47 3.86 -15.74
N LEU A 222 11.41 3.07 -14.66
CA LEU A 222 12.59 2.57 -13.95
C LEU A 222 13.61 1.93 -14.90
N MET A 223 13.19 1.05 -15.81
CA MET A 223 14.10 0.39 -16.74
C MET A 223 14.73 1.36 -17.76
N SER A 224 13.99 2.38 -18.19
CA SER A 224 14.44 3.34 -19.21
C SER A 224 15.26 4.53 -18.69
N PHE A 225 15.03 5.01 -17.46
CA PHE A 225 15.73 6.19 -16.95
C PHE A 225 17.25 5.93 -16.76
N PRO A 226 18.12 6.92 -17.05
CA PRO A 226 19.57 6.75 -17.03
C PRO A 226 20.18 6.72 -15.62
N TYR A 227 19.59 7.41 -14.65
CA TYR A 227 20.10 7.56 -13.28
C TYR A 227 21.58 8.01 -13.20
N ASP A 228 21.99 8.90 -14.09
CA ASP A 228 23.34 9.48 -14.20
C ASP A 228 23.50 10.80 -13.44
N GLY A 229 22.51 11.16 -12.62
CA GLY A 229 22.42 12.43 -11.90
C GLY A 229 21.59 13.51 -12.61
N THR A 230 21.21 13.29 -13.88
CA THR A 230 20.20 14.10 -14.56
C THR A 230 18.80 13.56 -14.25
N THR A 231 17.83 14.47 -14.11
CA THR A 231 16.42 14.14 -13.87
C THR A 231 15.55 14.83 -14.91
N SER A 232 14.63 14.08 -15.50
CA SER A 232 13.63 14.56 -16.45
C SER A 232 12.26 14.74 -15.83
N THR A 233 12.09 14.31 -14.57
CA THR A 233 10.82 14.34 -13.85
C THR A 233 10.99 14.87 -12.43
N ASP A 234 9.98 15.56 -11.90
CA ASP A 234 10.04 16.12 -10.55
C ASP A 234 10.01 15.05 -9.45
N PHE A 235 9.23 13.97 -9.65
CA PHE A 235 8.98 12.94 -8.61
C PHE A 235 9.12 11.50 -9.11
N ILE A 236 8.92 11.24 -10.40
CA ILE A 236 8.73 9.88 -10.91
C ILE A 236 10.03 9.09 -10.78
N GLU A 237 11.14 9.64 -11.26
CA GLU A 237 12.47 9.04 -11.14
C GLU A 237 12.84 8.81 -9.68
N ASP A 238 12.58 9.80 -8.80
CA ASP A 238 12.86 9.71 -7.36
C ASP A 238 12.04 8.61 -6.68
N TRP A 239 10.78 8.43 -7.08
CA TRP A 239 9.93 7.39 -6.54
C TRP A 239 10.34 6.00 -7.05
N VAL A 240 10.43 5.81 -8.37
CA VAL A 240 10.67 4.47 -8.93
C VAL A 240 12.10 3.98 -8.69
N LYS A 241 13.06 4.86 -8.33
CA LYS A 241 14.42 4.46 -7.90
C LYS A 241 14.43 3.51 -6.70
N ILE A 242 13.36 3.45 -5.90
CA ILE A 242 13.24 2.45 -4.83
C ILE A 242 13.38 1.02 -5.40
N GLY A 243 12.93 0.79 -6.64
CA GLY A 243 13.07 -0.47 -7.37
C GLY A 243 14.45 -0.69 -8.00
N MET A 244 15.44 0.19 -7.78
CA MET A 244 16.78 0.05 -8.39
C MET A 244 17.43 -1.33 -8.18
N PRO A 245 17.34 -1.97 -7.00
CA PRO A 245 17.88 -3.33 -6.84
C PRO A 245 17.28 -4.35 -7.81
N ALA A 246 15.99 -4.22 -8.16
CA ALA A 246 15.33 -5.08 -9.14
C ALA A 246 15.87 -4.82 -10.55
N LYS A 247 16.00 -3.55 -10.94
CA LYS A 247 16.61 -3.15 -12.23
C LYS A 247 18.02 -3.73 -12.36
N THR A 248 18.88 -3.50 -11.37
CA THR A 248 20.27 -3.99 -11.40
C THR A 248 20.34 -5.50 -11.54
N LYS A 249 19.53 -6.24 -10.78
CA LYS A 249 19.48 -7.70 -10.88
C LYS A 249 19.03 -8.16 -12.27
N VAL A 250 17.94 -7.60 -12.78
CA VAL A 250 17.39 -8.01 -14.09
C VAL A 250 18.34 -7.66 -15.23
N GLN A 251 18.99 -6.49 -15.19
CA GLN A 251 19.99 -6.13 -16.21
C GLN A 251 21.19 -7.07 -16.20
N ALA A 252 21.59 -7.59 -15.04
CA ALA A 252 22.68 -8.56 -14.92
C ALA A 252 22.27 -9.98 -15.36
N GLU A 253 21.05 -10.41 -15.04
CA GLU A 253 20.56 -11.78 -15.34
C GLU A 253 19.99 -11.92 -16.76
N HIS A 254 19.52 -10.82 -17.36
CA HIS A 254 18.84 -10.78 -18.65
C HIS A 254 19.49 -9.75 -19.60
N GLU A 255 20.82 -9.64 -19.54
CA GLU A 255 21.59 -8.77 -20.43
C GLU A 255 21.35 -9.17 -21.90
N GLY A 256 21.14 -8.18 -22.77
CA GLY A 256 20.91 -8.38 -24.20
C GLY A 256 19.47 -8.71 -24.60
N GLU A 257 18.58 -9.04 -23.65
CA GLU A 257 17.15 -9.25 -23.94
C GLU A 257 16.45 -7.93 -24.31
N PRO A 258 15.40 -7.95 -25.15
CA PRO A 258 14.63 -6.76 -25.46
C PRO A 258 14.07 -6.09 -24.20
N LEU A 259 14.01 -4.75 -24.19
CA LEU A 259 13.53 -3.96 -23.05
C LEU A 259 12.17 -4.44 -22.52
N GLY A 260 11.25 -4.84 -23.41
CA GLY A 260 9.94 -5.37 -23.01
C GLY A 260 10.03 -6.66 -22.18
N VAL A 261 10.96 -7.56 -22.51
CA VAL A 261 11.22 -8.80 -21.77
C VAL A 261 11.84 -8.47 -20.42
N GLN A 262 12.84 -7.58 -20.39
CA GLN A 262 13.43 -7.11 -19.14
C GLN A 262 12.40 -6.44 -18.22
N CYS A 263 11.47 -5.65 -18.79
CA CYS A 263 10.36 -5.08 -18.01
C CYS A 263 9.52 -6.16 -17.33
N THR A 264 9.16 -7.24 -18.02
CA THR A 264 8.40 -8.35 -17.42
C THR A 264 9.14 -9.01 -16.26
N HIS A 265 10.45 -9.22 -16.38
CA HIS A 265 11.27 -9.71 -15.27
C HIS A 265 11.32 -8.70 -14.11
N CYS A 266 11.50 -7.42 -14.43
CA CYS A 266 11.59 -6.34 -13.45
C CYS A 266 10.26 -6.10 -12.71
N GLU A 267 9.11 -6.28 -13.36
CA GLU A 267 7.80 -6.18 -12.73
C GLU A 267 7.64 -7.18 -11.59
N LYS A 268 8.13 -8.42 -11.77
CA LYS A 268 8.12 -9.46 -10.72
C LYS A 268 9.21 -9.22 -9.67
N GLU A 269 10.41 -8.84 -10.09
CA GLU A 269 11.50 -8.61 -9.14
C GLU A 269 11.28 -7.37 -8.27
N ALA A 270 10.62 -6.33 -8.78
CA ALA A 270 10.24 -5.16 -7.99
C ALA A 270 9.25 -5.50 -6.87
N VAL A 271 8.38 -6.50 -7.09
CA VAL A 271 7.56 -7.09 -6.02
C VAL A 271 8.45 -7.72 -4.95
N ASN A 272 9.45 -8.52 -5.34
CA ASN A 272 10.40 -9.13 -4.39
C ASN A 272 11.19 -8.08 -3.59
N VAL A 273 11.66 -7.00 -4.24
CA VAL A 273 12.29 -5.87 -3.55
C VAL A 273 11.34 -5.23 -2.55
N SER A 274 10.08 -5.04 -2.92
CA SER A 274 9.06 -4.49 -2.01
C SER A 274 8.76 -5.41 -0.82
N LEU A 275 8.74 -6.74 -1.03
CA LEU A 275 8.63 -7.72 0.06
C LEU A 275 9.86 -7.66 0.99
N GLY A 276 11.06 -7.49 0.43
CA GLY A 276 12.28 -7.26 1.20
C GLY A 276 12.23 -5.96 2.01
N ASN A 277 11.72 -4.89 1.42
CA ASN A 277 11.55 -3.60 2.10
C ASN A 277 10.53 -3.68 3.24
N LEU A 278 9.46 -4.47 3.11
CA LEU A 278 8.52 -4.75 4.20
C LEU A 278 9.22 -5.37 5.43
N LEU A 279 10.30 -6.12 5.24
CA LEU A 279 11.10 -6.66 6.34
C LEU A 279 11.90 -5.58 7.09
N SER A 280 12.02 -4.35 6.57
CA SER A 280 12.66 -3.26 7.32
C SER A 280 11.76 -2.70 8.43
N TYR A 281 10.43 -2.88 8.34
CA TYR A 281 9.46 -2.43 9.33
C TYR A 281 9.45 -3.38 10.55
N PRO A 282 9.76 -2.88 11.78
CA PRO A 282 9.87 -3.75 12.95
C PRO A 282 8.61 -4.57 13.23
N PHE A 283 7.43 -3.95 13.19
CA PHE A 283 6.16 -4.61 13.49
C PHE A 283 5.75 -5.65 12.43
N VAL A 284 6.24 -5.53 11.19
CA VAL A 284 6.02 -6.55 10.15
C VAL A 284 6.85 -7.79 10.49
N ARG A 285 8.14 -7.62 10.80
CA ARG A 285 9.00 -8.74 11.24
C ARG A 285 8.44 -9.43 12.47
N ASP A 286 8.00 -8.66 13.46
CA ASP A 286 7.42 -9.20 14.69
C ASP A 286 6.14 -10.01 14.39
N GLY A 287 5.30 -9.55 13.46
CA GLY A 287 4.13 -10.28 12.99
C GLY A 287 4.49 -11.60 12.32
N LEU A 288 5.52 -11.61 11.47
CA LEU A 288 6.02 -12.82 10.80
C LEU A 288 6.57 -13.84 11.81
N VAL A 289 7.39 -13.39 12.76
CA VAL A 289 7.97 -14.27 13.81
C VAL A 289 6.87 -14.88 14.68
N ARG A 290 5.85 -14.10 15.04
CA ARG A 290 4.69 -14.58 15.80
C ARG A 290 3.69 -15.39 14.97
N LYS A 291 3.91 -15.52 13.66
CA LYS A 291 2.99 -16.17 12.70
C LYS A 291 1.58 -15.56 12.72
N THR A 292 1.48 -14.27 13.03
CA THR A 292 0.23 -13.50 12.96
C THR A 292 0.11 -12.74 11.65
N LEU A 293 1.17 -12.71 10.84
CA LEU A 293 1.25 -12.01 9.56
C LEU A 293 1.98 -12.89 8.54
N ALA A 294 1.53 -12.88 7.29
CA ALA A 294 2.20 -13.47 6.14
C ALA A 294 2.48 -12.40 5.06
N LEU A 295 3.57 -12.56 4.31
CA LEU A 295 3.90 -11.72 3.16
C LEU A 295 3.78 -12.53 1.87
N LYS A 296 3.09 -11.97 0.87
CA LYS A 296 2.89 -12.60 -0.44
C LYS A 296 3.19 -11.62 -1.57
N GLY A 297 3.80 -12.12 -2.63
CA GLY A 297 3.94 -11.43 -3.90
C GLY A 297 2.91 -11.94 -4.90
N GLY A 298 2.36 -11.05 -5.70
CA GLY A 298 1.46 -11.39 -6.80
C GLY A 298 1.89 -10.71 -8.09
N TYR A 299 1.52 -11.30 -9.23
CA TYR A 299 1.72 -10.71 -10.54
C TYR A 299 0.48 -10.95 -11.41
N TYR A 300 -0.20 -9.86 -11.77
CA TYR A 300 -1.36 -9.88 -12.65
C TYR A 300 -0.96 -9.54 -14.09
N ASP A 301 -1.04 -10.54 -14.98
CA ASP A 301 -0.86 -10.34 -16.41
C ASP A 301 -2.23 -10.13 -17.07
N PHE A 302 -2.62 -8.86 -17.28
CA PHE A 302 -3.88 -8.54 -17.96
C PHE A 302 -3.80 -8.72 -19.47
N VAL A 303 -2.60 -8.89 -20.05
CA VAL A 303 -2.45 -9.18 -21.48
C VAL A 303 -2.86 -10.62 -21.75
N LYS A 304 -2.49 -11.54 -20.84
CA LYS A 304 -2.82 -12.97 -20.93
C LYS A 304 -4.02 -13.39 -20.08
N GLY A 305 -4.50 -12.51 -19.20
CA GLY A 305 -5.58 -12.83 -18.25
C GLY A 305 -5.17 -13.85 -17.19
N SER A 306 -3.92 -13.78 -16.69
CA SER A 306 -3.38 -14.74 -15.72
C SER A 306 -2.89 -14.06 -14.44
N PHE A 307 -2.87 -14.81 -13.34
CA PHE A 307 -2.43 -14.32 -12.04
C PHE A 307 -1.47 -15.32 -11.38
N GLU A 308 -0.29 -14.86 -11.00
CA GLU A 308 0.69 -15.62 -10.23
C GLU A 308 0.71 -15.14 -8.78
N LEU A 309 0.88 -16.06 -7.82
CA LEU A 309 0.96 -15.76 -6.40
C LEU A 309 2.07 -16.60 -5.75
N TRP A 310 2.93 -15.96 -4.95
CA TRP A 310 3.98 -16.62 -4.17
C TRP A 310 4.04 -16.09 -2.75
N SER A 311 4.61 -16.88 -1.83
CA SER A 311 4.73 -16.51 -0.42
C SER A 311 6.20 -16.34 -0.03
N LEU A 312 6.49 -15.35 0.81
CA LEU A 312 7.80 -15.19 1.41
C LEU A 312 7.89 -16.06 2.67
N ASN A 313 8.75 -17.08 2.64
CA ASN A 313 9.01 -17.93 3.80
C ASN A 313 10.06 -17.29 4.71
N PHE A 314 9.61 -16.51 5.70
CA PHE A 314 10.50 -15.93 6.71
C PHE A 314 10.65 -16.88 7.92
N GLN A 315 11.85 -17.43 8.11
CA GLN A 315 12.19 -18.23 9.29
C GLN A 315 13.45 -17.66 9.96
N LEU A 316 13.35 -17.33 11.25
CA LEU A 316 14.55 -17.08 12.06
C LEU A 316 15.14 -18.43 12.48
N SER A 317 16.22 -18.85 11.83
CA SER A 317 17.03 -19.95 12.34
C SER A 317 17.82 -19.50 13.57
N SER A 318 17.80 -20.30 14.63
CA SER A 318 18.56 -20.03 15.87
C SER A 318 20.08 -19.87 15.63
N ALA A 319 20.60 -20.34 14.49
CA ALA A 319 21.98 -20.14 14.08
C ALA A 319 22.32 -18.66 13.85
N SER A 320 21.36 -17.84 13.39
CA SER A 320 21.57 -16.41 13.14
C SER A 320 21.66 -15.58 14.43
N LEU A 321 21.06 -16.07 15.53
CA LEU A 321 21.23 -15.46 16.88
C LEU A 321 22.57 -15.83 17.53
N ARG A 322 23.13 -17.03 17.27
CA ARG A 322 24.41 -17.45 17.88
C ARG A 322 25.62 -16.67 17.37
N LEU A 323 25.59 -16.23 16.11
CA LEU A 323 26.68 -15.42 15.53
C LEU A 323 26.83 -14.03 16.18
N LYS A 324 25.77 -13.49 16.81
CA LYS A 324 25.84 -12.23 17.57
C LYS A 324 26.24 -12.38 19.04
N LEU A 325 26.02 -13.54 19.67
CA LEU A 325 26.49 -13.79 21.05
C LEU A 325 27.91 -14.38 21.13
N SER A 326 28.39 -15.04 20.08
CA SER A 326 29.71 -15.71 20.11
C SER A 326 30.89 -14.81 19.70
N SER A 327 30.68 -13.59 19.22
CA SER A 327 31.75 -12.72 18.69
C SER A 327 32.11 -11.52 19.58
N ALA A 328 31.57 -11.43 20.82
CA ALA A 328 31.87 -10.33 21.73
C ALA A 328 33.03 -10.59 22.72
N VAL A 329 33.71 -11.74 22.66
CA VAL A 329 34.87 -12.03 23.53
C VAL A 329 35.95 -12.74 22.72
N THR A 330 36.81 -11.97 22.06
CA THR A 330 38.28 -12.09 22.05
C THR A 330 38.90 -11.37 20.85
N SER A 331 39.81 -10.46 21.17
CA SER A 331 41.01 -10.09 20.41
C SER A 331 40.88 -9.21 19.14
N SER A 332 41.33 -7.96 19.34
CA SER A 332 42.42 -7.33 18.58
C SER A 332 42.25 -7.03 17.09
N LEU A 333 42.19 -5.71 16.80
CA LEU A 333 42.75 -5.04 15.62
C LEU A 333 42.25 -5.45 14.23
N PHE A 334 40.95 -5.33 13.92
CA PHE A 334 40.52 -5.19 12.50
C PHE A 334 39.17 -4.47 12.24
N LEU A 335 38.58 -3.78 13.21
CA LEU A 335 37.27 -3.14 13.05
C LEU A 335 37.27 -1.64 13.42
N LYS A 336 38.13 -0.85 12.77
CA LYS A 336 38.06 0.63 12.85
C LYS A 336 37.40 1.32 11.65
N SER A 337 37.00 0.60 10.60
CA SER A 337 36.45 1.24 9.38
C SER A 337 34.94 1.08 9.16
N LEU A 338 34.21 0.30 9.97
CA LEU A 338 32.77 0.07 9.74
C LEU A 338 31.85 0.51 10.90
N PHE A 339 32.39 1.21 11.91
CA PHE A 339 31.67 1.56 13.14
C PHE A 339 31.47 3.06 13.38
N LEU A 340 31.78 3.93 12.41
CA LEU A 340 31.39 5.35 12.43
C LEU A 340 30.18 5.53 11.51
N ASN A 341 28.98 5.26 12.02
CA ASN A 341 27.69 5.81 11.56
C ASN A 341 26.49 5.20 12.30
N TYR A 342 26.71 4.23 13.19
CA TYR A 342 25.62 3.55 13.92
C TYR A 342 25.44 4.01 15.39
N PHE A 343 26.17 5.03 15.83
CA PHE A 343 26.01 5.62 17.17
C PHE A 343 26.02 7.16 17.10
N PHE A 344 24.91 7.74 16.65
CA PHE A 344 24.65 9.17 16.86
C PHE A 344 23.21 9.49 17.26
N SER A 345 22.48 8.54 17.88
CA SER A 345 21.15 8.84 18.44
C SER A 345 20.87 8.24 19.82
N TYR A 346 21.88 7.66 20.49
CA TYR A 346 21.76 7.19 21.87
C TYR A 346 23.00 7.58 22.67
N SER A 347 23.17 8.88 22.95
CA SER A 347 24.28 9.34 23.81
C SER A 347 23.99 10.60 24.63
N ILE A 348 22.74 10.83 25.03
CA ILE A 348 22.40 11.87 26.02
C ILE A 348 21.76 11.31 27.30
N VAL A 349 21.12 10.14 27.26
CA VAL A 349 20.44 9.59 28.46
C VAL A 349 21.35 8.75 29.36
N LEU A 350 22.50 8.27 28.86
CA LEU A 350 23.39 7.37 29.60
C LEU A 350 24.64 8.03 30.22
N ARG A 351 24.67 9.37 30.31
CA ARG A 351 25.72 10.13 31.04
C ARG A 351 25.26 10.71 32.38
N MET A 352 24.03 10.47 32.81
CA MET A 352 23.52 10.93 34.12
C MET A 352 23.44 9.83 35.19
N LEU A 353 23.62 8.56 34.85
CA LEU A 353 23.39 7.43 35.78
C LEU A 353 24.65 6.71 36.28
N VAL A 354 25.86 7.21 35.99
CA VAL A 354 27.13 6.58 36.41
C VAL A 354 27.96 7.46 37.36
N SER A 355 27.40 8.54 37.90
CA SER A 355 28.10 9.39 38.90
C SER A 355 27.66 9.15 40.35
N PHE A 356 26.94 8.05 40.65
CA PHE A 356 26.40 7.79 42.00
C PHE A 356 26.89 6.51 42.69
N TRP A 357 27.93 5.86 42.16
CA TRP A 357 28.50 4.69 42.81
C TRP A 357 30.01 4.63 42.59
N THR A 358 30.76 5.30 43.47
CA THR A 358 32.16 5.04 43.88
C THR A 358 32.67 6.22 44.73
N TYR A 359 32.36 6.18 46.03
CA TYR A 359 33.15 6.82 47.09
C TYR A 359 33.08 5.88 48.31
N GLU A 360 34.05 4.99 48.40
CA GLU A 360 34.74 4.55 49.62
C GLU A 360 36.14 4.08 49.21
#